data_AF-W2VQY9-F1
#
_entry.id   AF-W2VQY9-F1
#
_cell.length_a   1.000
_cell.length_b   1.000
_cell.length_c   1.000
_cell.angle_alpha   90.00
_cell.angle_beta   90.00
_cell.angle_gamma   90.00
#
_symmetry.space_group_name_H-M   'P 1'
#
loop_
_entity.id
_entity.type
_entity.pdbx_description
1 polymer ?
#
loop_
_entity_poly.entity_id
_entity_poly.type
_entity_poly.pdbx_seq_one_letter_code
_entity_poly.pdbx_strand_id
1 'polypeptide(L)' 'MKDIYRGSKIIWLHFASVSFFFVVGDRVDNGSDSLGTIRYIGPVVTAKGASALYYGIEWDDWGRGKNDGSVELPS' A
#
# COMPACT_ATOMS: atom_id res chain seq x y z
N MET A 1 -0.53 -1.45 -15.54
CA MET A 1 -1.89 -1.85 -15.12
C MET A 1 -1.75 -2.66 -13.84
N LYS A 2 -2.45 -2.24 -12.76
CA LYS A 2 -2.84 -2.96 -11.53
C LYS A 2 -1.79 -3.75 -10.73
N ASP A 3 -1.21 -3.09 -9.72
CA ASP A 3 -0.91 -3.72 -8.43
C ASP A 3 -1.75 -3.00 -7.36
N ILE A 4 -3.06 -3.23 -7.41
CA ILE A 4 -4.00 -2.80 -6.36
C ILE A 4 -4.25 -4.04 -5.52
N TYR A 5 -3.66 -4.09 -4.33
CA TYR A 5 -3.99 -5.11 -3.34
C TYR A 5 -5.42 -4.88 -2.88
N ARG A 6 -6.37 -5.62 -3.49
CA ARG A 6 -7.76 -5.65 -3.05
C ARG A 6 -7.84 -6.65 -1.91
N GLY A 7 -7.64 -6.16 -0.69
CA GLY A 7 -7.71 -6.97 0.52
C GLY A 7 -9.10 -7.58 0.67
N SER A 8 -9.23 -8.88 0.40
CA SER A 8 -10.36 -9.71 0.82
C SER A 8 -9.88 -11.15 0.93
N LYS A 9 -9.43 -11.55 2.11
CA LYS A 9 -9.16 -12.95 2.44
C LYS A 9 -10.29 -13.46 3.33
N ILE A 10 -11.16 -14.27 2.75
CA ILE A 10 -12.24 -14.99 3.46
C ILE A 10 -11.57 -16.14 4.21
N ILE A 11 -11.65 -16.12 5.55
CA ILE A 11 -11.20 -17.23 6.41
C ILE A 11 -12.35 -17.67 7.32
N TRP A 12 -12.84 -18.89 7.09
CA TRP A 12 -13.72 -19.60 8.01
C TRP A 12 -12.86 -20.43 8.95
N LEU A 13 -12.71 -20.00 10.21
CA LEU A 13 -12.66 -20.83 11.42
C LEU A 13 -12.40 -19.92 12.63
N HIS A 14 -13.16 -20.14 13.71
CA HIS A 14 -13.20 -19.33 14.92
C HIS A 14 -11.82 -19.15 15.57
N PHE A 15 -11.38 -17.91 15.76
CA PHE A 15 -10.82 -17.32 17.00
C PHE A 15 -10.41 -15.88 16.66
N ALA A 16 -11.12 -14.88 17.20
CA ALA A 16 -10.90 -13.43 17.10
C ALA A 16 -10.45 -12.91 15.72
N SER A 17 -11.37 -12.27 14.99
CA SER A 17 -11.01 -11.46 13.81
C SER A 17 -10.08 -10.33 14.24
N VAL A 18 -8.78 -10.56 14.16
CA VAL A 18 -7.80 -9.49 14.14
C VAL A 18 -7.69 -9.08 12.68
N SER A 19 -8.53 -8.13 12.28
CA SER A 19 -8.30 -7.38 11.04
C SER A 19 -7.00 -6.61 11.23
N PHE A 20 -5.89 -7.17 10.75
CA PHE A 20 -4.64 -6.43 10.68
C PHE A 20 -4.79 -5.38 9.59
N PHE A 21 -5.17 -4.17 10.00
CA PHE A 21 -5.00 -3.00 9.17
C PHE A 21 -3.52 -2.69 9.13
N PHE A 22 -2.99 -2.50 7.93
CA PHE A 22 -1.64 -1.98 7.77
C PHE A 22 -1.56 -0.58 8.38
N VAL A 23 -0.45 -0.32 9.06
CA VAL A 23 -0.09 1.01 9.59
C VAL A 23 1.20 1.51 8.95
N VAL A 24 1.42 2.82 9.01
CA VAL A 24 2.70 3.41 8.61
C VAL A 24 3.81 2.81 9.48
N GLY A 25 4.89 2.37 8.85
CA GLY A 25 5.99 1.64 9.47
C GLY A 25 5.95 0.13 9.25
N ASP A 26 4.81 -0.44 8.85
CA ASP A 26 4.73 -1.87 8.57
C ASP A 26 5.63 -2.26 7.40
N ARG A 27 6.17 -3.48 7.50
CA ARG A 27 6.96 -4.14 6.46
C ARG A 27 6.07 -4.98 5.58
N VAL A 28 6.21 -4.80 4.27
CA VAL A 28 5.41 -5.49 3.26
C VAL A 28 6.31 -6.09 2.18
N ASP A 29 5.89 -7.23 1.63
CA ASP A 29 6.51 -7.84 0.46
C ASP A 29 5.60 -7.68 -0.77
N ASN A 30 6.20 -7.72 -1.96
CA ASN A 30 5.44 -7.65 -3.21
C ASN A 30 5.03 -9.02 -3.77
N GLY A 31 5.25 -10.13 -3.04
CA GLY A 31 5.08 -11.50 -3.52
C GLY A 31 6.18 -11.99 -4.46
N SER A 32 7.26 -11.24 -4.63
CA SER A 32 8.41 -11.53 -5.50
C SER A 32 9.72 -11.07 -4.84
N ASP A 33 9.86 -11.35 -3.54
CA ASP A 33 11.05 -11.16 -2.71
C ASP A 33 11.55 -9.73 -2.46
N SER A 34 10.91 -8.68 -3.01
CA SER A 34 11.23 -7.31 -2.59
C SER A 34 10.43 -6.92 -1.35
N LEU A 35 11.13 -6.36 -0.36
CA LEU A 35 10.52 -5.80 0.85
C LEU A 35 10.49 -4.26 0.78
N GLY A 36 9.51 -3.67 1.47
CA GLY A 36 9.39 -2.23 1.64
C GLY A 36 8.69 -1.80 2.93
N THR A 37 8.78 -0.51 3.25
CA THR A 37 8.14 0.11 4.40
C THR A 37 6.95 0.93 3.94
N ILE A 38 5.80 0.79 4.61
CA ILE A 38 4.68 1.71 4.40
C ILE A 38 5.05 3.07 4.99
N ARG A 39 5.11 4.11 4.15
CA ARG A 39 5.36 5.50 4.55
C ARG A 39 4.12 6.39 4.50
N TYR A 40 3.09 5.96 3.78
CA TYR A 40 1.86 6.72 3.60
C TYR A 40 0.65 5.80 3.46
N ILE A 41 -0.46 6.18 4.07
CA ILE A 41 -1.77 5.55 3.92
C ILE A 41 -2.80 6.67 3.74
N GLY A 42 -3.46 6.73 2.59
CA GLY A 42 -4.44 7.78 2.36
C GLY A 42 -4.86 7.98 0.91
N PRO A 43 -5.71 8.98 0.64
CA PRO A 43 -6.10 9.36 -0.71
C PRO A 43 -4.97 10.07 -1.44
N VAL A 44 -4.87 9.88 -2.75
CA VAL A 44 -3.97 10.67 -3.61
C VAL A 44 -4.80 11.48 -4.59
N VAL A 45 -4.37 12.71 -4.90
CA VAL A 45 -5.11 13.60 -5.82
C VAL A 45 -5.27 13.00 -7.23
N THR A 46 -4.33 12.13 -7.63
CA THR A 46 -4.35 11.41 -8.90
C THR A 46 -5.14 10.09 -8.85
N ALA A 47 -5.88 9.86 -7.76
CA ALA A 47 -6.64 8.63 -7.58
C ALA A 47 -7.72 8.49 -8.64
N LYS A 48 -7.91 7.26 -9.13
CA LYS A 48 -8.96 6.96 -10.12
C LYS A 48 -10.38 7.04 -9.53
N GLY A 49 -10.52 7.14 -8.21
CA GLY A 49 -11.78 7.32 -7.52
C GLY A 49 -11.57 7.91 -6.14
N ALA A 50 -12.49 8.78 -5.71
CA ALA A 50 -12.38 9.55 -4.47
C ALA A 50 -12.30 8.69 -3.19
N SER A 51 -12.78 7.45 -3.25
CA SER A 51 -12.78 6.49 -2.14
C SER A 51 -11.64 5.46 -2.22
N ALA A 52 -10.71 5.60 -3.16
CA ALA A 52 -9.58 4.70 -3.26
C ALA A 52 -8.51 5.05 -2.21
N LEU A 53 -8.13 4.06 -1.40
CA LEU A 53 -7.03 4.15 -0.44
C LEU A 53 -5.73 3.70 -1.11
N TYR A 54 -4.68 4.51 -0.98
CA TYR A 54 -3.36 4.22 -1.50
C TYR A 54 -2.35 4.01 -0.37
N TYR A 55 -1.40 3.12 -0.62
CA TYR A 55 -0.27 2.85 0.24
C TYR A 55 1.00 3.31 -0.46
N GLY A 56 1.69 4.29 0.12
CA GLY A 56 3.03 4.68 -0.33
C GLY A 56 4.05 3.75 0.30
N ILE A 57 4.77 3.00 -0.53
CA ILE A 57 5.77 2.02 -0.10
C ILE A 57 7.15 2.50 -0.55
N GLU A 58 8.05 2.66 0.41
CA GLU A 58 9.47 2.84 0.17
C GLU A 58 10.12 1.46 0.10
N TRP A 59 10.62 1.09 -1.08
CA TRP A 59 11.26 -0.20 -1.30
C TRP A 59 12.71 -0.18 -0.82
N ASP A 60 13.17 -1.30 -0.26
CA ASP A 60 14.58 -1.46 0.11
C ASP A 60 15.47 -1.58 -1.14
N ASP A 61 14.93 -2.21 -2.20
CA ASP A 61 15.62 -2.35 -3.47
C ASP A 61 15.70 -1.00 -4.20
N TRP A 62 16.92 -0.48 -4.34
CA TRP A 62 17.17 0.75 -5.06
C TRP A 62 16.62 0.70 -6.49
N GLY A 63 15.90 1.75 -6.90
CA GLY A 63 15.34 1.87 -8.24
C GLY A 63 14.07 1.03 -8.48
N ARG A 64 13.59 0.28 -7.48
CA ARG A 64 12.32 -0.44 -7.59
C ARG A 64 11.11 0.50 -7.60
N GLY A 65 11.19 1.56 -6.81
CA GLY A 65 10.19 2.62 -6.76
C GLY A 65 10.04 3.31 -8.12
N LYS A 66 8.79 3.49 -8.57
CA LYS A 66 8.48 4.22 -9.81
C LYS A 66 8.31 5.73 -9.58
N ASN A 67 8.16 6.13 -8.33
CA ASN A 67 7.97 7.49 -7.86
C ASN A 67 8.82 7.71 -6.61
N ASP A 68 9.10 8.97 -6.30
CA ASP A 68 9.86 9.43 -5.14
C ASP A 68 8.96 9.78 -3.93
N GLY A 69 7.66 9.49 -4.03
CA GLY A 69 6.67 9.79 -3.01
C GLY A 69 6.13 11.23 -3.01
N SER A 70 6.57 12.08 -3.93
CA SER A 70 6.06 13.45 -4.05
C SER A 70 4.85 13.56 -4.99
N VAL A 71 4.05 14.61 -4.80
CA VAL A 71 2.95 15.00 -5.68
C VAL A 71 3.01 16.51 -5.86
N GLU A 72 3.08 16.97 -7.10
CA GLU A 72 2.93 18.39 -7.42
C GLU A 72 1.45 18.77 -7.36
N LEU A 73 1.12 19.72 -6.49
CA LEU A 73 -0.20 20.31 -6.46
C LEU A 73 -0.29 21.41 -7.54
N PRO A 74 -1.41 21.49 -8.28
CA PRO A 74 -1.61 22.61 -9.20
C PRO A 74 -1.65 23.93 -8.41
N SER A 75 -0.99 24.96 -8.98
CA SER A 75 -0.94 26.33 -8.46
C SER A 75 -2.30 27.03 -8.48
#